data_AF-A0A5R8MQ75-F1
#
_entry.id   AF-A0A5R8MQ75-F1
#
_cell.length_a   1.000
_cell.length_b   1.000
_cell.length_c   1.000
_cell.angle_alpha   90.00
_cell.angle_beta   90.00
_cell.angle_gamma   90.00
#
_symmetry.space_group_name_H-M   'P 1'
#
loop_
_entity.id
_entity.type
_entity.pdbx_description
1 polymer ?
#
loop_
_entity_poly.entity_id
_entity_poly.type
_entity_poly.pdbx_seq_one_letter_code
_entity_poly.pdbx_strand_id
1 'polypeptide(L)'
;MSGGLAGRALAMSRYEMLTPHLHEEVPLAQLAAAQDEGGVSYRTLQRWLADYRQGGLDALTRPGRRDKGLRRFPDELVAFIEGLALRKPRPSAATIHRQAESIAKAHGWPSPAYRTVARIVADLDPALVTLGLEGTKKYREIYDLVYRREAKAPNEIWQADHTELDIWVLDDKGRPARPWLTGRPHDPRRRHRGRRTPGPVDHRAVPPRR
;
A
#
# COMPACT_ATOMS: atom_id res chain seq x y z
N MET A 1 -8.57 0.65 -2.68
CA MET A 1 -8.19 -0.79 -2.69
C MET A 1 -8.11 -1.25 -1.24
N SER A 2 -8.76 -2.35 -0.84
CA SER A 2 -8.29 -3.28 0.22
C SER A 2 -9.45 -4.18 0.65
N GLY A 3 -9.55 -5.36 0.06
CA GLY A 3 -10.08 -6.50 0.80
C GLY A 3 -9.12 -6.75 1.95
N GLY A 4 -9.58 -6.69 3.20
CA GLY A 4 -8.76 -6.96 4.38
C GLY A 4 -8.08 -8.33 4.32
N LEU A 5 -7.21 -8.65 5.28
CA LEU A 5 -6.48 -9.94 5.34
C LEU A 5 -7.38 -11.18 5.09
N ALA A 6 -8.62 -11.15 5.60
CA ALA A 6 -9.63 -12.19 5.37
C ALA A 6 -10.09 -12.31 3.90
N GLY A 7 -10.15 -11.20 3.16
CA GLY A 7 -10.48 -11.18 1.73
C GLY A 7 -9.36 -11.80 0.89
N ARG A 8 -8.09 -11.49 1.21
CA ARG A 8 -6.93 -12.08 0.53
C ARG A 8 -6.83 -13.58 0.76
N ALA A 9 -7.01 -14.04 2.01
CA ALA A 9 -7.00 -15.46 2.33
C ALA A 9 -8.09 -16.23 1.57
N LEU A 10 -9.29 -15.67 1.45
CA LEU A 10 -10.39 -16.28 0.70
C LEU A 10 -10.12 -16.31 -0.81
N ALA A 11 -9.55 -15.23 -1.37
CA ALA A 11 -9.17 -15.19 -2.78
C ALA A 11 -8.10 -16.25 -3.09
N MET A 12 -7.12 -16.41 -2.20
CA MET A 12 -6.07 -17.42 -2.35
C MET A 12 -6.66 -18.85 -2.30
N SER A 13 -7.52 -19.13 -1.32
CA SER A 13 -8.19 -20.44 -1.23
C SER A 13 -9.02 -20.78 -2.48
N ARG A 14 -9.71 -19.79 -3.07
CA ARG A 14 -10.45 -19.98 -4.34
C ARG A 14 -9.53 -20.18 -5.53
N TYR A 15 -8.41 -19.46 -5.56
CA TYR A 15 -7.39 -19.61 -6.59
C TYR A 15 -6.75 -21.01 -6.53
N GLU A 16 -6.40 -21.49 -5.34
CA GLU A 16 -5.87 -22.83 -5.11
C GLU A 16 -6.80 -23.93 -5.64
N MET A 17 -8.12 -23.78 -5.49
CA MET A 17 -9.10 -24.70 -6.08
C MET A 17 -9.14 -24.66 -7.62
N LEU A 18 -8.78 -23.54 -8.24
CA LEU A 18 -8.74 -23.41 -9.70
C LEU A 18 -7.38 -23.80 -10.29
N THR A 19 -6.31 -23.84 -9.48
CA THR A 19 -4.94 -24.14 -9.92
C THR A 19 -4.85 -25.40 -10.79
N PRO A 20 -5.46 -26.55 -10.44
CA PRO A 20 -5.36 -27.75 -11.27
C PRO A 20 -6.00 -27.57 -12.66
N HIS A 21 -7.05 -26.76 -12.77
CA HIS A 21 -7.64 -26.45 -14.07
C HIS A 21 -6.78 -25.46 -14.88
N LEU A 22 -6.13 -24.52 -14.20
CA LEU A 22 -5.35 -23.45 -14.84
C LEU A 22 -3.99 -23.93 -15.34
N HIS A 23 -3.35 -24.87 -14.62
CA HIS A 23 -1.97 -25.28 -14.88
C HIS A 23 -1.82 -26.74 -15.28
N GLU A 24 -2.78 -27.60 -14.91
CA GLU A 24 -2.70 -29.07 -15.09
C GLU A 24 -3.81 -29.61 -16.02
N GLU A 25 -4.53 -28.72 -16.72
CA GLU A 25 -5.60 -29.03 -17.68
C GLU A 25 -6.75 -29.90 -17.12
N VAL A 26 -6.89 -30.00 -15.79
CA VAL A 26 -7.94 -30.80 -15.17
C VAL A 26 -9.32 -30.19 -15.44
N PRO A 27 -10.31 -30.92 -15.98
CA PRO A 27 -11.64 -30.38 -16.22
C PRO A 27 -12.33 -29.95 -14.91
N LEU A 28 -12.99 -28.78 -14.91
CA LEU A 28 -13.74 -28.29 -13.74
C LEU A 28 -14.82 -29.28 -13.25
N ALA A 29 -15.38 -30.10 -14.15
CA ALA A 29 -16.36 -31.13 -13.81
C ALA A 29 -15.75 -32.22 -12.91
N GLN A 30 -14.51 -32.60 -13.17
CA GLN A 30 -13.77 -33.56 -12.37
C GLN A 30 -13.39 -32.97 -11.01
N LEU A 31 -13.02 -31.69 -10.96
CA LEU A 31 -12.77 -30.99 -9.70
C LEU A 31 -14.01 -30.91 -8.82
N ALA A 32 -15.18 -30.64 -9.41
CA ALA A 32 -16.46 -30.61 -8.68
C ALA A 32 -16.89 -32.00 -8.20
N ALA A 33 -16.66 -33.04 -9.01
CA ALA A 33 -16.99 -34.42 -8.65
C ALA A 33 -16.09 -35.02 -7.57
N ALA A 34 -14.86 -34.50 -7.44
CA ALA A 34 -13.91 -34.89 -6.38
C ALA A 34 -14.21 -34.24 -5.02
N GLN A 35 -15.26 -33.41 -4.91
CA GLN A 35 -15.67 -32.79 -3.66
C GLN A 35 -16.71 -33.64 -2.92
N ASP A 36 -16.63 -33.68 -1.59
CA ASP A 36 -17.62 -34.33 -0.74
C ASP A 36 -18.98 -33.61 -0.74
N GLU A 37 -20.00 -34.24 -0.13
CA GLU A 37 -21.34 -33.67 0.10
C GLU A 37 -21.27 -32.38 0.95
N GLY A 38 -21.08 -31.24 0.29
CA GLY A 38 -20.89 -29.93 0.92
C GLY A 38 -19.80 -29.07 0.29
N GLY A 39 -19.04 -29.60 -0.68
CA GLY A 39 -18.00 -28.86 -1.38
C GLY A 39 -18.51 -27.95 -2.50
N VAL A 40 -17.58 -27.44 -3.31
CA VAL A 40 -17.85 -26.39 -4.30
C VAL A 40 -18.45 -26.98 -5.57
N SER A 41 -19.65 -26.52 -5.94
CA SER A 41 -20.33 -26.99 -7.15
C SER A 41 -19.62 -26.55 -8.44
N TYR A 42 -19.81 -27.34 -9.51
CA TYR A 42 -19.29 -27.02 -10.85
C TYR A 42 -19.64 -25.59 -11.30
N ARG A 43 -20.89 -25.16 -11.08
CA ARG A 43 -21.36 -23.81 -11.42
C ARG A 43 -20.60 -22.71 -10.65
N THR A 44 -20.16 -23.01 -9.43
CA THR A 44 -19.39 -22.08 -8.61
C THR A 44 -17.96 -21.97 -9.10
N LEU A 45 -17.32 -23.10 -9.45
CA LEU A 45 -15.98 -23.12 -10.05
C LEU A 45 -15.97 -22.39 -11.41
N GLN A 46 -16.98 -22.62 -12.25
CA GLN A 46 -17.13 -21.93 -13.53
C GLN A 46 -17.24 -20.41 -13.35
N ARG A 47 -18.02 -19.96 -12.35
CA ARG A 47 -18.14 -18.53 -12.03
C ARG A 47 -16.79 -17.96 -11.56
N TRP A 48 -16.10 -18.62 -10.64
CA TRP A 48 -14.80 -18.15 -10.15
C TRP A 48 -13.74 -18.08 -11.26
N LEU A 49 -13.73 -19.04 -12.19
CA LEU A 49 -12.83 -19.01 -13.33
C LEU A 49 -13.11 -17.79 -14.24
N ALA A 50 -14.39 -17.49 -14.48
CA ALA A 50 -14.78 -16.31 -15.24
C ALA A 50 -14.36 -15.01 -14.53
N ASP A 51 -14.61 -14.91 -13.22
CA ASP A 51 -14.23 -13.77 -12.39
C ASP A 51 -12.70 -13.57 -12.42
N TYR A 52 -11.92 -14.64 -12.24
CA TYR A 52 -10.46 -14.61 -12.30
C TYR A 52 -9.92 -14.17 -13.66
N ARG A 53 -10.51 -14.65 -14.76
CA ARG A 53 -10.12 -14.23 -16.12
C ARG A 53 -10.40 -12.76 -16.39
N GLN A 54 -11.40 -12.18 -15.73
CA GLN A 54 -11.78 -10.78 -15.93
C GLN A 54 -11.05 -9.81 -14.99
N GLY A 55 -10.71 -10.21 -13.77
CA GLY A 55 -10.17 -9.29 -12.75
C GLY A 55 -9.12 -9.90 -11.82
N GLY A 56 -8.52 -11.02 -12.19
CA GLY A 56 -7.42 -11.66 -11.45
C GLY A 56 -7.81 -12.08 -10.03
N LEU A 57 -6.83 -12.10 -9.13
CA LEU A 57 -7.01 -12.51 -7.73
C LEU A 57 -8.02 -11.63 -6.97
N ASP A 58 -8.09 -10.34 -7.29
CA ASP A 58 -9.01 -9.41 -6.63
C ASP A 58 -10.47 -9.77 -6.92
N ALA A 59 -10.77 -10.25 -8.13
CA ALA A 59 -12.12 -10.71 -8.51
C ALA A 59 -12.53 -12.02 -7.80
N LEU A 60 -11.57 -12.80 -7.30
CA LEU A 60 -11.85 -13.98 -6.48
C LEU A 60 -12.17 -13.65 -5.03
N THR A 61 -12.04 -12.41 -4.59
CA THR A 61 -12.54 -12.01 -3.27
C THR A 61 -14.09 -12.10 -3.24
N ARG A 62 -14.71 -12.16 -2.06
CA ARG A 62 -16.17 -11.91 -2.00
C ARG A 62 -16.37 -10.47 -2.49
N PRO A 63 -17.20 -10.22 -3.52
CA PRO A 63 -17.59 -8.85 -3.80
C PRO A 63 -18.21 -8.34 -2.50
N GLY A 64 -17.56 -7.33 -1.89
CA GLY A 64 -18.21 -6.59 -0.82
C GLY A 64 -19.57 -6.20 -1.37
N ARG A 65 -20.66 -6.54 -0.65
CA ARG A 65 -22.02 -6.21 -1.09
C ARG A 65 -22.02 -4.76 -1.57
N ARG A 66 -22.17 -4.53 -2.88
CA ARG A 66 -22.30 -3.19 -3.47
C ARG A 66 -23.48 -2.43 -2.85
N ASP A 67 -24.43 -3.16 -2.28
CA ASP A 67 -25.63 -2.64 -1.64
C ASP A 67 -25.48 -2.36 -0.15
N LYS A 68 -24.28 -2.47 0.44
CA LYS A 68 -24.08 -2.29 1.89
C LYS A 68 -24.13 -0.79 2.27
N GLY A 69 -25.34 -0.22 2.24
CA GLY A 69 -25.65 1.12 2.75
C GLY A 69 -25.79 2.22 1.69
N LEU A 70 -25.33 1.99 0.46
CA LEU A 70 -25.35 2.98 -0.64
C LEU A 70 -26.76 3.22 -1.22
N ARG A 71 -27.67 2.25 -1.19
CA ARG A 71 -29.00 2.40 -1.82
C ARG A 71 -30.00 3.28 -1.05
N ARG A 72 -29.61 3.94 0.04
CA ARG A 72 -30.54 4.77 0.85
C ARG A 72 -30.33 6.28 0.68
N PHE A 73 -29.19 6.71 0.16
CA PHE A 73 -28.86 8.11 -0.01
C PHE A 73 -28.32 8.38 -1.42
N PRO A 74 -28.58 9.55 -2.00
CA PRO A 74 -28.00 9.96 -3.28
C PRO A 74 -26.47 9.97 -3.22
N ASP A 75 -25.82 9.64 -4.34
CA ASP A 75 -24.36 9.61 -4.45
C ASP A 75 -23.75 10.99 -4.15
N GLU A 76 -24.46 12.07 -4.45
CA GLU A 76 -24.03 13.44 -4.14
C GLU A 76 -23.90 13.67 -2.62
N LEU A 77 -24.80 13.10 -1.82
CA LEU A 77 -24.73 13.23 -0.36
C LEU A 77 -23.54 12.44 0.20
N VAL A 78 -23.26 11.26 -0.36
CA VAL A 78 -22.12 10.44 0.03
C VAL A 78 -20.82 11.17 -0.31
N ALA A 79 -20.69 11.66 -1.55
CA ALA A 79 -19.53 12.43 -2.00
C ALA A 79 -19.32 13.70 -1.16
N PHE A 80 -20.40 14.37 -0.76
CA PHE A 80 -20.33 15.52 0.15
C PHE A 80 -19.75 15.14 1.52
N ILE A 81 -20.23 14.04 2.13
CA ILE A 81 -19.73 13.53 3.40
C ILE A 81 -18.24 13.16 3.32
N GLU A 82 -17.86 12.45 2.26
CA GLU A 82 -16.47 12.06 1.99
C GLU A 82 -15.57 13.29 1.81
N GLY A 83 -16.00 14.27 1.01
CA GLY A 83 -15.28 15.52 0.80
C GLY A 83 -15.06 16.31 2.10
N LEU A 84 -16.08 16.37 2.97
CA LEU A 84 -15.94 16.99 4.29
C LEU A 84 -14.90 16.29 5.16
N ALA A 85 -14.86 14.95 5.11
CA ALA A 85 -13.92 14.15 5.90
C ALA A 85 -12.46 14.32 5.45
N LEU A 86 -12.23 14.65 4.18
CA LEU A 86 -10.90 14.86 3.60
C LEU A 86 -10.39 16.31 3.73
N ARG A 87 -11.21 17.23 4.27
CA ARG A 87 -10.84 18.66 4.42
C ARG A 87 -9.90 18.90 5.61
N LYS A 88 -8.98 19.86 5.46
CA LYS A 88 -8.13 20.37 6.55
C LYS A 88 -8.70 21.66 7.18
N PRO A 89 -8.70 21.80 8.52
CA PRO A 89 -8.51 20.74 9.51
C PRO A 89 -9.67 19.72 9.46
N ARG A 90 -9.40 18.45 9.83
CA ARG A 90 -10.40 17.38 9.76
C ARG A 90 -11.59 17.71 10.66
N PRO A 91 -12.80 17.92 10.12
CA PRO A 91 -13.98 18.14 10.95
C PRO A 91 -14.30 16.90 11.78
N SER A 92 -14.85 17.10 12.98
CA SER A 92 -15.32 15.98 13.80
C SER A 92 -16.51 15.27 13.14
N ALA A 93 -16.69 13.98 13.40
CA ALA A 93 -17.82 13.21 12.87
C ALA A 93 -19.18 13.87 13.18
N ALA A 94 -19.33 14.48 14.36
CA ALA A 94 -20.52 15.24 14.74
C ALA A 94 -20.73 16.49 13.86
N THR A 95 -19.65 17.17 13.47
CA THR A 95 -19.73 18.34 12.59
C THR A 95 -20.10 17.94 11.17
N ILE A 96 -19.50 16.85 10.66
CA ILE A 96 -19.84 16.29 9.34
C ILE A 96 -21.31 15.87 9.33
N HIS A 97 -21.79 15.20 10.38
CA HIS A 97 -23.19 14.79 10.49
C HIS A 97 -24.16 15.97 10.47
N ARG A 98 -23.94 17.03 11.26
CA ARG A 98 -24.79 18.24 11.22
C ARG A 98 -24.83 18.90 9.84
N GLN A 99 -23.69 18.95 9.14
CA GLN A 99 -23.63 19.51 7.78
C GLN A 99 -24.35 18.61 6.76
N ALA A 100 -24.21 17.29 6.89
CA ALA A 100 -24.91 16.31 6.06
C ALA A 100 -26.44 16.38 6.26
N GLU A 101 -26.91 16.56 7.48
CA GLU A 101 -28.34 16.77 7.75
C GLU A 101 -28.86 18.06 7.11
N SER A 102 -28.09 19.16 7.23
CA SER A 102 -28.49 20.44 6.66
C SER A 102 -28.61 20.37 5.14
N ILE A 103 -27.66 19.72 4.46
CA ILE A 103 -27.69 19.62 2.99
C ILE A 103 -28.77 18.64 2.53
N ALA A 104 -28.94 17.51 3.23
CA ALA A 104 -30.00 16.57 2.92
C ALA A 104 -31.39 17.24 3.01
N LYS A 105 -31.62 18.05 4.05
CA LYS A 105 -32.86 18.81 4.21
C LYS A 105 -33.06 19.83 3.09
N ALA A 106 -32.01 20.55 2.69
CA ALA A 106 -32.08 21.54 1.61
C ALA A 106 -32.45 20.92 0.26
N HIS A 107 -31.99 19.69 0.00
CA HIS A 107 -32.26 18.95 -1.23
C HIS A 107 -33.48 18.01 -1.15
N GLY A 108 -34.18 17.96 -0.02
CA GLY A 108 -35.33 17.05 0.19
C GLY A 108 -34.94 15.56 0.26
N TRP A 109 -33.68 15.26 0.56
CA TRP A 109 -33.18 13.90 0.70
C TRP A 109 -33.47 13.33 2.10
N PRO A 110 -33.51 11.98 2.24
CA PRO A 110 -33.55 11.36 3.56
C PRO A 110 -32.37 11.84 4.41
N SER A 111 -32.63 12.15 5.68
CA SER A 111 -31.57 12.59 6.59
C SER A 111 -30.71 11.39 7.04
N PRO A 112 -29.37 11.47 6.91
CA PRO A 112 -28.50 10.39 7.33
C PRO A 112 -28.33 10.36 8.85
N ALA A 113 -28.56 9.19 9.46
CA ALA A 113 -28.25 8.98 10.87
C ALA A 113 -26.73 9.09 11.12
N TYR A 114 -26.35 9.58 12.31
CA TYR A 114 -24.94 9.73 12.73
C TYR A 114 -24.08 8.49 12.45
N ARG A 115 -24.59 7.28 12.79
CA ARG A 115 -23.86 6.01 12.55
C ARG A 115 -23.56 5.76 11.08
N THR A 116 -24.43 6.19 10.17
CA THR A 116 -24.22 6.06 8.72
C THR A 116 -23.09 6.98 8.27
N VAL A 117 -23.10 8.24 8.71
CA VAL A 117 -22.03 9.21 8.42
C VAL A 117 -20.70 8.70 8.97
N ALA A 118 -20.66 8.28 10.23
CA ALA A 118 -19.46 7.74 10.84
C ALA A 118 -18.91 6.52 10.08
N ARG A 119 -19.78 5.65 9.57
CA ARG A 119 -19.39 4.51 8.74
C ARG A 119 -18.82 4.93 7.40
N ILE A 120 -19.46 5.85 6.67
CA ILE A 120 -18.95 6.38 5.40
C ILE A 120 -17.54 6.96 5.60
N VAL A 121 -17.36 7.76 6.65
CA VAL A 121 -16.05 8.35 6.99
C VAL A 121 -15.01 7.29 7.38
N ALA A 122 -15.42 6.20 8.01
CA ALA A 122 -14.52 5.10 8.39
C ALA A 122 -14.16 4.18 7.21
N ASP A 123 -15.04 4.07 6.21
CA ASP A 123 -14.86 3.23 5.02
C ASP A 123 -14.00 3.93 3.93
N LEU A 124 -13.65 5.22 4.11
CA LEU A 124 -12.73 5.94 3.24
C LEU A 124 -11.39 5.23 3.11
N ASP A 125 -10.84 5.20 1.89
CA ASP A 125 -9.53 4.61 1.63
C ASP A 125 -8.47 5.32 2.50
N PRO A 126 -7.77 4.60 3.40
CA PRO A 126 -6.75 5.19 4.25
C PRO A 126 -5.67 5.96 3.47
N ALA A 127 -5.38 5.54 2.25
CA ALA A 127 -4.42 6.21 1.39
C ALA A 127 -4.94 7.59 0.92
N LEU A 128 -6.24 7.68 0.59
CA LEU A 128 -6.88 8.97 0.28
C LEU A 128 -6.96 9.87 1.50
N VAL A 129 -7.21 9.32 2.69
CA VAL A 129 -7.21 10.08 3.95
C VAL A 129 -5.83 10.66 4.23
N THR A 130 -4.77 9.85 4.13
CA THR A 130 -3.38 10.33 4.28
C THR A 130 -3.05 11.39 3.23
N LEU A 131 -3.43 11.18 1.97
CA LEU A 131 -3.20 12.18 0.93
C LEU A 131 -3.88 13.51 1.24
N GLY A 132 -5.17 13.47 1.61
CA GLY A 132 -5.97 14.66 1.91
C GLY A 132 -5.53 15.39 3.18
N LEU A 133 -5.18 14.66 4.25
CA LEU A 133 -4.92 15.21 5.58
C LEU A 133 -3.42 15.35 5.94
N GLU A 134 -2.53 14.63 5.28
CA GLU A 134 -1.08 14.67 5.60
C GLU A 134 -0.26 15.12 4.38
N GLY A 135 -0.84 15.05 3.18
CA GLY A 135 -0.24 15.54 1.95
C GLY A 135 0.58 14.49 1.21
N THR A 136 1.05 14.88 0.02
CA THR A 136 1.73 13.98 -0.93
C THR A 136 3.00 13.37 -0.36
N LYS A 137 3.80 14.12 0.40
CA LYS A 137 5.05 13.61 0.99
C LYS A 137 4.80 12.39 1.88
N LYS A 138 3.83 12.50 2.79
CA LYS A 138 3.51 11.43 3.75
C LYS A 138 2.79 10.26 3.07
N TYR A 139 1.94 10.57 2.09
CA TYR A 139 1.34 9.55 1.23
C TYR A 139 2.41 8.69 0.55
N ARG A 140 3.39 9.31 -0.12
CA ARG A 140 4.45 8.57 -0.82
C ARG A 140 5.29 7.72 0.13
N GLU A 141 5.59 8.23 1.32
CA GLU A 141 6.34 7.49 2.33
C GLU A 141 5.64 6.18 2.76
N ILE A 142 4.31 6.20 2.90
CA ILE A 142 3.53 5.06 3.41
C ILE A 142 3.05 4.13 2.28
N TYR A 143 2.64 4.69 1.15
CA TYR A 143 1.89 3.97 0.11
C TYR A 143 2.62 3.83 -1.22
N ASP A 144 3.67 4.62 -1.53
CA ASP A 144 4.45 4.35 -2.75
C ASP A 144 5.33 3.11 -2.52
N LEU A 145 5.45 2.29 -3.58
CA LEU A 145 6.40 1.19 -3.59
C LEU A 145 7.83 1.75 -3.55
N VAL A 146 8.44 1.78 -2.37
CA VAL A 146 9.86 2.12 -2.23
C VAL A 146 10.69 0.90 -2.63
N TYR A 147 11.20 0.90 -3.87
CA TYR A 147 12.21 -0.08 -4.27
C TYR A 147 13.55 0.27 -3.62
N ARG A 148 13.90 -0.47 -2.56
CA ARG A 148 15.17 -0.30 -1.87
C ARG A 148 16.29 -0.99 -2.65
N ARG A 149 17.26 -0.21 -3.13
CA ARG A 149 18.49 -0.74 -3.71
C ARG A 149 19.50 -0.99 -2.59
N GLU A 150 20.09 -2.18 -2.57
CA GLU A 150 21.19 -2.53 -1.66
C GLU A 150 22.44 -2.80 -2.50
N ALA A 151 23.56 -2.22 -2.09
CA ALA A 151 24.86 -2.52 -2.68
C ALA A 151 25.35 -3.87 -2.17
N LYS A 152 25.80 -4.75 -3.07
CA LYS A 152 26.40 -6.05 -2.77
C LYS A 152 27.92 -5.93 -2.57
N ALA A 153 28.54 -4.90 -3.14
CA ALA A 153 29.97 -4.60 -2.99
C ALA A 153 30.22 -3.11 -2.71
N PRO A 154 31.37 -2.76 -2.08
CA PRO A 154 31.81 -1.38 -2.00
C PRO A 154 31.85 -0.72 -3.39
N ASN A 155 31.50 0.57 -3.47
CA ASN A 155 31.50 1.37 -4.71
C ASN A 155 30.50 0.93 -5.79
N GLU A 156 29.55 0.04 -5.52
CA GLU A 156 28.52 -0.37 -6.48
C GLU A 156 27.42 0.69 -6.66
N ILE A 157 27.15 1.48 -5.60
CA ILE A 157 26.17 2.57 -5.63
C ILE A 157 26.86 3.83 -5.13
N TRP A 158 26.75 4.90 -5.91
CA TRP A 158 27.21 6.24 -5.55
C TRP A 158 26.00 7.17 -5.47
N GLN A 159 25.88 7.88 -4.36
CA GLN A 159 24.91 8.96 -4.19
C GLN A 159 25.69 10.28 -4.11
N ALA A 160 25.25 11.29 -4.85
CA ALA A 160 25.81 12.62 -4.82
C ALA A 160 24.68 13.59 -4.49
N ASP A 161 24.87 14.34 -3.40
CA ASP A 161 23.93 15.35 -2.98
C ASP A 161 24.49 16.73 -3.33
N HIS A 162 23.61 17.63 -3.76
CA HIS A 162 23.94 19.01 -4.12
C HIS A 162 23.19 19.94 -3.18
N THR A 163 23.93 20.78 -2.45
CA THR A 163 23.35 21.72 -1.50
C THR A 163 23.94 23.10 -1.75
N GLU A 164 23.10 24.09 -2.02
CA GLU A 164 23.49 25.49 -1.97
C GLU A 164 23.77 25.86 -0.51
N LEU A 165 24.97 26.37 -0.23
CA LEU A 165 25.35 26.71 1.13
C LEU A 165 24.71 28.05 1.53
N ASP A 166 24.26 28.14 2.78
CA ASP A 166 23.71 29.37 3.35
C ASP A 166 24.82 30.34 3.81
N ILE A 167 25.87 30.47 3.00
CA ILE A 167 26.99 31.39 3.19
C ILE A 167 27.22 32.17 1.91
N TRP A 168 27.63 33.43 2.05
CA TRP A 168 28.07 34.25 0.93
C TRP A 168 29.58 34.15 0.79
N VAL A 169 30.06 33.88 -0.42
CA VAL A 169 31.47 33.93 -0.80
C VAL A 169 31.65 34.89 -1.98
N LEU A 170 32.86 35.40 -2.17
CA LEU A 170 33.20 36.15 -3.38
C LEU A 170 33.63 35.16 -4.47
N ASP A 171 33.04 35.28 -5.66
CA ASP A 171 33.46 34.51 -6.83
C ASP A 171 34.83 34.99 -7.35
N ASP A 172 35.36 34.31 -8.37
CA ASP A 172 36.65 34.62 -9.00
C ASP A 172 36.69 36.03 -9.63
N LYS A 173 35.54 36.71 -9.74
CA LYS A 173 35.38 38.09 -10.25
C LYS A 173 35.04 39.08 -9.12
N GLY A 174 35.13 38.66 -7.86
CA GLY A 174 34.86 39.49 -6.68
C GLY A 174 33.38 39.77 -6.41
N ARG A 175 32.45 39.01 -7.01
CA ARG A 175 31.01 39.21 -6.83
C ARG A 175 30.47 38.29 -5.74
N PRO A 176 29.61 38.77 -4.83
CA PRO A 176 28.96 37.91 -3.85
C PRO A 176 28.10 36.83 -4.52
N ALA A 177 28.34 35.58 -4.18
CA ALA A 177 27.59 34.43 -4.65
C ALA A 177 27.40 33.40 -3.52
N ARG A 178 26.36 32.57 -3.64
CA ARG A 178 26.17 31.40 -2.79
C ARG A 178 26.75 30.17 -3.49
N PRO A 179 27.71 29.47 -2.87
CA PRO A 179 28.36 28.36 -3.53
C PRO A 179 27.51 27.10 -3.42
N TRP A 180 27.55 26.28 -4.47
CA TRP A 180 26.96 24.95 -4.48
C TRP A 180 28.02 23.93 -4.05
N LEU A 181 27.74 23.20 -2.97
CA LEU A 181 28.58 22.10 -2.53
C LEU A 181 28.01 20.79 -3.06
N THR A 182 28.81 20.08 -3.85
CA THR A 182 28.51 18.71 -4.26
C THR A 182 29.36 17.76 -3.43
N GLY A 183 28.71 17.04 -2.51
CA GLY A 183 29.36 16.03 -1.70
C GLY A 183 29.07 14.64 -2.26
N ARG A 184 30.07 13.75 -2.24
CA ARG A 184 29.81 12.30 -2.27
C ARG A 184 29.97 11.79 -0.84
N PRO A 185 28.88 11.52 -0.11
CA PRO A 185 28.99 10.86 1.18
C PRO A 185 29.60 9.47 0.97
N HIS A 186 30.78 9.23 1.54
CA HIS A 186 31.28 7.87 1.71
C HIS A 186 30.53 7.27 2.91
N ASP A 187 29.69 6.26 2.68
CA ASP A 187 28.99 5.54 3.76
C ASP A 187 29.76 4.26 4.15
N PRO A 188 30.59 4.27 5.21
CA PRO A 188 31.24 3.07 5.72
C PRO A 188 30.35 2.22 6.65
N ARG A 189 29.05 2.53 6.83
CA ARG A 189 28.20 1.98 7.88
C ARG A 189 26.90 1.34 7.39
N ARG A 190 27.03 0.33 6.52
CA ARG A 190 26.23 -0.89 6.66
C ARG A 190 27.11 -2.08 7.06
N ARG A 191 27.61 -2.05 8.30
CA ARG A 191 28.19 -3.23 8.95
C ARG A 191 27.05 -4.09 9.51
N HIS A 192 26.72 -5.20 8.85
CA HIS A 192 26.04 -6.31 9.50
C HIS A 192 26.94 -6.83 10.63
N ARG A 193 26.45 -6.73 11.86
CA ARG A 193 27.15 -7.12 13.08
C ARG A 193 27.14 -8.66 13.19
N GLY A 194 28.12 -9.31 12.56
CA GLY A 194 28.47 -10.71 12.85
C GLY A 194 29.83 -10.75 13.52
N ARG A 195 29.88 -10.69 14.85
CA ARG A 195 31.11 -11.04 15.57
C ARG A 195 31.28 -12.57 15.44
N ARG A 196 32.18 -13.01 14.57
CA ARG A 196 32.79 -14.35 14.71
C ARG A 196 33.98 -14.20 15.65
N THR A 197 33.93 -14.91 16.76
CA THR A 197 35.04 -15.15 17.67
C THR A 197 36.23 -15.74 16.88
N PRO A 198 37.48 -15.31 17.11
CA PRO A 198 38.62 -16.00 16.53
C PRO A 198 38.78 -17.36 17.25
N GLY A 199 38.68 -18.46 16.51
CA GLY A 199 39.20 -19.76 16.94
C GLY A 199 40.74 -19.75 16.95
N PRO A 200 41.38 -20.69 17.66
CA PRO A 200 42.81 -20.60 17.98
C PRO A 200 43.69 -20.72 16.73
N VAL A 201 44.78 -19.97 16.75
CA VAL A 201 45.83 -19.95 15.74
C VAL A 201 46.61 -21.26 15.82
N ASP A 202 46.61 -22.05 14.75
CA ASP A 202 47.50 -23.20 14.60
C ASP A 202 48.86 -22.70 14.10
N HIS A 203 49.87 -22.72 14.99
CA HIS A 203 51.24 -22.37 14.66
C HIS A 203 51.94 -23.60 14.08
N ARG A 204 51.96 -23.72 12.74
CA ARG A 204 52.94 -24.57 12.05
C ARG A 204 53.95 -23.72 11.29
N ALA A 205 55.21 -23.98 11.64
CA ALA A 205 56.43 -23.32 11.22
C ALA A 205 56.73 -23.49 9.73
N VAL A 206 57.35 -22.46 9.13
CA VAL A 206 58.14 -22.54 7.89
C VAL A 206 59.39 -21.65 8.07
N PRO A 207 60.59 -22.08 7.63
CA PRO A 207 61.90 -21.71 8.20
C PRO A 207 62.60 -20.54 7.46
N PRO A 208 63.78 -20.06 7.92
CA PRO A 208 64.30 -18.76 7.52
C PRO A 208 65.01 -18.81 6.17
N ARG A 209 64.94 -17.69 5.43
CA ARG A 209 65.85 -17.43 4.31
C ARG A 209 66.57 -16.10 4.52
N ARG A 210 67.87 -16.27 4.77
CA ARG A 210 69.06 -15.43 4.51
C ARG A 210 68.91 -13.92 4.52
#